data_AF-A0A562PY11-F1
#
_entry.id   AF-A0A562PY11-F1
#
_cell.length_a   1.000
_cell.length_b   1.000
_cell.length_c   1.000
_cell.angle_alpha   90.00
_cell.angle_beta   90.00
_cell.angle_gamma   90.00
#
_symmetry.space_group_name_H-M   'P 1'
#
loop_
_entity.id
_entity.type
_entity.pdbx_description
1 polymer ?
#
loop_
_entity_poly.entity_id
_entity_poly.type
_entity_poly.pdbx_seq_one_letter_code
_entity_poly.pdbx_strand_id
1 'polypeptide(L)'
;MVNYGAIKQIAEITDMPDCKSDIVLAHYEYGQPVVYRCPKAYVLNALTSNPFVPWPDYIEGTSVQLGQAMDQFSEQAKAVR
;
A
#
# COMPACT_ATOMS: atom_id res chain seq x y z
N MET A 1 6.42 -2.56 -1.56
CA MET A 1 5.28 -2.27 -2.45
C MET A 1 4.12 -3.10 -1.97
N VAL A 2 2.93 -2.53 -1.86
CA VAL A 2 1.76 -3.18 -1.25
C VAL A 2 0.64 -3.24 -2.29
N ASN A 3 -0.02 -4.39 -2.39
CA ASN A 3 -1.27 -4.53 -3.13
C ASN A 3 -2.40 -3.90 -2.29
N TYR A 4 -2.57 -2.59 -2.43
CA TYR A 4 -3.56 -1.82 -1.70
C TYR A 4 -5.01 -2.25 -2.02
N GLY A 5 -5.26 -2.75 -3.24
CA GLY A 5 -6.54 -3.33 -3.62
C GLY A 5 -6.92 -4.51 -2.72
N ALA A 6 -5.98 -5.43 -2.46
CA ALA A 6 -6.19 -6.55 -1.56
C ALA A 6 -6.36 -6.10 -0.10
N ILE A 7 -5.58 -5.12 0.37
CA ILE A 7 -5.72 -4.60 1.74
C ILE A 7 -7.12 -3.99 1.97
N LYS A 8 -7.66 -3.25 0.99
CA LYS A 8 -9.02 -2.68 1.09
C LYS A 8 -10.13 -3.73 1.16
N GLN A 9 -9.87 -5.00 0.82
CA GLN A 9 -10.84 -6.09 0.96
C GLN A 9 -10.87 -6.65 2.39
N ILE A 10 -9.83 -6.42 3.18
CA ILE A 10 -9.68 -6.96 4.54
C ILE A 10 -9.78 -5.89 5.63
N ALA A 11 -9.54 -4.62 5.28
CA ALA A 11 -9.59 -3.48 6.19
C ALA A 11 -10.25 -2.27 5.53
N GLU A 12 -11.04 -1.54 6.30
CA GLU A 12 -11.62 -0.27 5.86
C GLU A 12 -10.56 0.84 5.94
N ILE A 13 -10.20 1.42 4.79
CA ILE A 13 -9.24 2.51 4.69
C ILE A 13 -9.90 3.71 4.00
N THR A 14 -10.18 4.75 4.77
CA THR A 14 -10.84 6.00 4.38
C THR A 14 -9.90 7.21 4.46
N ASP A 15 -8.76 7.10 5.14
CA ASP A 15 -7.76 8.17 5.29
C ASP A 15 -6.83 8.36 4.08
N MET A 16 -7.11 7.67 2.97
CA MET A 16 -6.43 7.81 1.67
C MET A 16 -7.40 8.14 0.52
N PRO A 17 -8.24 9.19 0.64
CA PRO A 17 -9.41 9.40 -0.24
C PRO A 17 -9.05 9.62 -1.71
N ASP A 18 -7.89 10.22 -1.99
CA ASP A 18 -7.44 10.52 -3.34
C ASP A 18 -6.71 9.34 -4.02
N CYS A 19 -6.41 8.27 -3.27
CA CYS A 19 -5.69 7.11 -3.81
C CYS A 19 -6.65 6.12 -4.50
N LYS A 20 -6.71 6.24 -5.84
CA LYS A 20 -7.56 5.39 -6.69
C LYS A 20 -6.85 4.15 -7.25
N SER A 21 -5.53 4.05 -7.07
CA SER A 21 -4.76 2.88 -7.50
C SER A 21 -5.04 1.67 -6.60
N ASP A 22 -4.77 0.48 -7.11
CA ASP A 22 -4.73 -0.80 -6.39
C ASP A 22 -3.33 -1.15 -5.88
N ILE A 23 -2.31 -0.37 -6.23
CA ILE A 23 -0.96 -0.52 -5.72
C ILE A 23 -0.49 0.76 -5.03
N VAL A 24 0.32 0.61 -3.98
CA VAL A 24 0.99 1.73 -3.33
C VAL A 24 2.42 1.36 -2.97
N LEU A 25 3.31 2.36 -3.05
CA LEU A 25 4.59 2.28 -2.34
C LEU A 25 4.34 2.73 -0.91
N ALA A 26 4.52 1.82 0.03
CA ALA A 26 4.37 2.08 1.46
C ALA A 26 5.74 1.98 2.12
N HIS A 27 6.12 3.01 2.86
CA HIS A 27 7.15 2.93 3.88
C HIS A 27 6.44 2.53 5.19
N TYR A 28 6.65 1.28 5.59
CA TYR A 28 5.97 0.69 6.73
C TYR A 28 6.95 0.41 7.86
N GLU A 29 6.55 0.81 9.07
CA GLU A 29 7.20 0.49 10.32
C GLU A 29 6.11 0.09 11.31
N TYR A 30 6.30 -1.03 12.02
CA TYR A 30 5.29 -1.61 12.89
C TYR A 30 4.83 -0.61 13.96
N GLY A 31 3.52 -0.42 14.10
CA GLY A 31 2.91 0.51 15.06
C GLY A 31 3.09 1.99 14.72
N GLN A 32 3.57 2.33 13.51
CA GLN A 32 3.65 3.71 13.02
C GLN A 32 2.70 3.95 11.84
N PRO A 33 2.25 5.20 11.62
CA PRO A 33 1.55 5.56 10.39
C PRO A 33 2.42 5.28 9.15
N VAL A 34 1.79 4.80 8.08
CA VAL A 34 2.48 4.49 6.83
C VAL A 34 2.60 5.74 5.97
N VAL A 35 3.82 6.09 5.57
CA VAL A 35 4.03 7.07 4.51
C VAL A 35 3.84 6.34 3.18
N TYR A 36 2.91 6.83 2.36
CA TYR A 36 2.56 6.18 1.10
C TYR A 36 2.78 7.10 -0.11
N ARG A 37 3.06 6.48 -1.25
CA ARG A 37 2.96 7.07 -2.58
C ARG A 37 2.00 6.24 -3.41
N CYS A 38 0.96 6.89 -3.94
CA CYS A 38 -0.07 6.28 -4.77
C CYS A 38 0.06 6.83 -6.20
N PRO A 39 0.32 5.97 -7.20
CA PRO A 39 0.48 6.42 -8.57
C PRO A 39 -0.85 6.91 -9.14
N LYS A 40 -0.79 7.90 -10.03
CA LYS A 40 -1.94 8.20 -10.90
C LYS A 40 -2.07 7.20 -12.06
N ALA A 41 -0.94 6.64 -12.50
CA ALA A 41 -0.88 5.57 -13.48
C ALA A 41 0.37 4.70 -13.23
N TYR A 42 0.26 3.42 -13.55
CA TYR A 42 1.39 2.49 -13.54
C TYR A 42 1.26 1.53 -14.72
N VAL A 43 2.39 0.99 -15.17
CA VAL A 43 2.45 -0.03 -16.22
C VAL A 43 3.12 -1.27 -15.65
N LEU A 44 2.44 -2.41 -15.78
CA LEU A 44 3.03 -3.73 -15.60
C LEU A 44 3.47 -4.22 -16.97
N ASN A 45 4.69 -4.76 -17.07
CA ASN A 45 5.16 -5.36 -18.32
C ASN A 45 5.43 -6.86 -18.10
N ALA A 46 5.46 -7.64 -19.18
CA ALA A 46 5.63 -9.10 -19.10
C ALA A 46 6.99 -9.55 -18.53
N LEU A 47 7.96 -8.63 -18.42
CA LEU A 47 9.32 -8.89 -17.95
C LEU A 47 9.54 -8.47 -16.49
N THR A 48 8.58 -7.77 -15.86
CA THR A 48 8.70 -7.31 -14.47
C THR A 48 7.38 -7.43 -13.72
N SER A 49 7.41 -8.19 -12.63
CA SER A 49 6.32 -8.27 -11.65
C SER A 49 6.20 -7.02 -10.77
N ASN A 50 7.17 -6.11 -10.84
CA ASN A 50 7.17 -4.84 -10.13
C ASN A 50 6.96 -3.69 -11.13
N PRO A 51 5.94 -2.84 -10.96
CA PRO A 51 5.74 -1.66 -11.79
C PRO A 51 6.99 -0.77 -11.78
N PHE A 52 7.27 -0.15 -12.92
CA PHE A 52 8.44 0.71 -13.08
C PHE A 52 8.32 1.92 -12.12
N VAL A 53 9.30 2.06 -11.23
CA VAL A 53 9.42 3.15 -10.26
C VAL A 53 10.75 3.89 -10.46
N PRO A 54 10.82 5.23 -10.26
CA PRO A 54 9.76 6.10 -9.75
C PRO A 54 8.65 6.37 -10.78
N TRP A 55 7.42 6.55 -10.30
CA TRP A 55 6.31 6.99 -11.15
C TRP A 55 6.45 8.47 -11.49
N PRO A 56 6.13 8.88 -12.73
CA PRO A 56 6.23 10.27 -13.14
C PRO A 56 5.25 11.19 -12.41
N ASP A 57 4.11 10.65 -11.97
CA ASP A 57 3.09 11.40 -11.23
C ASP A 57 2.45 10.50 -10.16
N TYR A 58 2.47 10.97 -8.93
CA TYR A 58 1.91 10.29 -7.77
C TYR A 58 1.38 11.31 -6.77
N ILE A 59 0.44 10.87 -5.95
CA ILE A 59 0.09 11.57 -4.71
C ILE A 59 0.85 10.91 -3.56
N GLU A 60 1.29 11.70 -2.60
CA GLU A 60 1.90 11.21 -1.37
C GLU A 60 1.11 11.65 -0.16
N GLY A 61 1.23 10.87 0.91
CA GLY A 61 0.53 11.14 2.15
C GLY A 61 0.95 10.20 3.25
N THR A 62 0.25 10.27 4.37
CA THR A 62 0.43 9.38 5.51
C THR A 62 -0.92 8.79 5.89
N SER A 63 -0.97 7.49 6.16
CA SER A 63 -2.18 6.76 6.54
C SER A 63 -1.95 6.00 7.84
N VAL A 64 -2.80 6.27 8.83
CA VAL A 64 -2.81 5.54 10.09
C VAL A 64 -3.51 4.20 9.91
N GLN A 65 -4.62 4.18 9.16
CA GLN A 65 -5.44 2.99 8.95
C GLN A 65 -4.70 1.92 8.14
N LEU A 66 -3.93 2.32 7.12
CA LEU A 66 -3.08 1.40 6.38
C LEU A 66 -2.00 0.78 7.28
N GLY A 67 -1.39 1.55 8.18
CA GLY A 67 -0.44 1.04 9.16
C GLY A 67 -1.07 -0.01 10.08
N GLN A 68 -2.24 0.28 10.64
CA GLN A 68 -2.99 -0.65 11.49
C GLN A 68 -3.38 -1.94 10.75
N ALA A 69 -3.83 -1.83 9.49
CA ALA A 69 -4.14 -3.00 8.67
C ALA A 69 -2.90 -3.85 8.38
N MET A 70 -1.75 -3.21 8.15
CA MET A 70 -0.48 -3.89 7.95
C MET A 70 0.05 -4.56 9.22
N ASP A 71 -0.11 -3.94 10.39
CA ASP A 71 0.23 -4.52 11.69
C ASP A 71 -0.60 -5.81 11.90
N GLN A 72 -1.92 -5.74 11.69
CA GLN A 72 -2.82 -6.89 11.82
C GLN A 72 -2.44 -8.03 10.87
N PHE A 73 -2.11 -7.71 9.62
CA PHE A 73 -1.65 -8.69 8.65
C PHE A 73 -0.31 -9.34 9.07
N SER A 74 0.62 -8.54 9.61
CA SER A 74 1.91 -9.03 10.10
C SER A 74 1.76 -9.99 11.28
N GLU A 75 0.88 -9.68 12.23
CA GLU A 75 0.63 -10.54 13.38
C GLU A 75 -0.04 -11.87 12.97
N GLN A 76 -0.99 -11.83 12.03
CA GLN A 76 -1.59 -13.05 11.48
C GLN A 76 -0.56 -13.92 10.74
N ALA A 77 0.33 -13.31 9.95
CA ALA A 77 1.38 -14.04 9.24
C ALA A 77 2.38 -14.71 10.20
N LYS A 78 2.64 -14.13 11.37
CA LYS A 78 3.47 -14.75 12.42
C LYS A 78 2.77 -15.93 13.09
N ALA A 79 1.45 -15.86 13.27
CA ALA A 79 0.67 -16.90 13.96
C ALA A 79 0.47 -18.19 13.14
N VAL A 80 0.69 -18.16 11.82
CA VAL A 80 0.56 -19.33 10.92
C VAL A 80 1.90 -20.08 10.75
N ARG A 81 2.95 -19.66 11.46
CA ARG A 81 4.27 -20.30 11.45
C ARG A 81 4.49 -21.18 12.68
#